data_AF-A0A975DX96-F1
#
_entry.id   AF-A0A975DX96-F1
#
_cell.length_a   1.000
_cell.length_b   1.000
_cell.length_c   1.000
_cell.angle_alpha   90.00
_cell.angle_beta   90.00
_cell.angle_gamma   90.00
#
_symmetry.space_group_name_H-M   'P 1'
#
loop_
_entity.id
_entity.type
_entity.pdbx_description
1 polymer ?
#
loop_
_entity_poly.entity_id
_entity_poly.type
_entity_poly.pdbx_seq_one_letter_code
_entity_poly.pdbx_strand_id
1 'polypeptide(L)'
;MVDLTTISAAVGSLKAATEIAKFIKDSDISLEKAELKLKLADLISALADARIEMATLQEGMAAREQQIRDLEAKLKGAQALSFDGAVYWQADDAGGRDGPFCQRCHDADSKRVRLQPGQNSGTWYCRQCKAGYHSRSR
;
A
#
# COMPACT_ATOMS: atom_id res chain seq x y z
N MET A 1 6.64 12.63 10.96
CA MET A 1 6.17 11.26 10.66
C MET A 1 7.41 10.46 10.31
N VAL A 2 7.63 9.29 10.93
CA VAL A 2 8.78 8.45 10.58
C VAL A 2 8.49 7.83 9.21
N ASP A 3 9.35 8.11 8.23
CA ASP A 3 9.23 7.56 6.88
C ASP A 3 10.40 6.61 6.56
N LEU A 4 10.29 5.90 5.43
CA LEU A 4 11.32 4.96 4.99
C LEU A 4 12.71 5.62 4.82
N THR A 5 12.75 6.92 4.49
CA THR A 5 14.00 7.67 4.33
C THR A 5 14.68 7.92 5.67
N THR A 6 13.90 8.19 6.71
CA THR A 6 14.36 8.43 8.07
C THR A 6 14.99 7.16 8.66
N ILE A 7 14.38 6.00 8.42
CA ILE A 7 14.91 4.70 8.87
C ILE A 7 16.15 4.30 8.10
N SER A 8 16.17 4.53 6.78
CA SER A 8 17.35 4.28 5.95
C SER A 8 18.56 5.09 6.44
N ALA A 9 18.34 6.36 6.82
CA ALA A 9 19.36 7.21 7.41
C ALA A 9 19.84 6.68 8.78
N ALA A 10 18.94 6.20 9.63
CA ALA A 10 19.29 5.60 10.93
C ALA A 10 20.13 4.33 10.78
N VAL A 11 19.78 3.44 9.84
CA VAL A 11 20.57 2.24 9.50
C VAL A 11 21.97 2.63 9.02
N GLY A 12 22.07 3.68 8.19
CA GLY A 12 23.35 4.24 7.75
C GLY A 12 24.22 4.74 8.91
N SER A 13 23.64 5.49 9.84
CA SER A 13 24.34 5.98 11.04
C SER A 13 24.83 4.84 11.94
N LEU A 14 24.03 3.78 12.13
CA LEU A 14 24.44 2.59 12.89
C LEU A 14 25.58 1.83 12.20
N LYS A 15 25.56 1.74 10.86
CA LYS A 15 26.66 1.16 10.09
C LYS A 15 27.96 1.95 10.31
N ALA A 16 27.90 3.28 10.21
CA ALA A 16 29.06 4.14 10.45
C ALA A 16 29.60 3.98 11.88
N ALA A 17 28.72 3.95 12.89
CA ALA A 17 29.12 3.70 14.28
C ALA A 17 29.78 2.32 14.46
N THR A 18 29.30 1.29 13.74
CA THR A 18 29.88 -0.07 13.78
C THR A 18 31.28 -0.08 13.18
N GLU A 19 31.48 0.64 12.08
CA GLU A 19 32.78 0.77 11.41
C GLU A 19 33.79 1.52 12.28
N ILE A 20 33.37 2.60 12.97
CA ILE A 20 34.21 3.32 13.94
C ILE A 20 34.62 2.39 15.09
N ALA A 21 33.67 1.63 15.65
CA ALA A 21 33.97 0.70 16.75
C ALA A 21 34.95 -0.41 16.32
N LYS A 22 34.80 -0.95 15.11
CA LYS A 22 35.75 -1.91 14.53
C LYS A 22 37.13 -1.29 14.34
N PHE A 23 37.20 -0.07 13.79
CA PHE A 23 38.46 0.64 13.60
C PHE A 23 39.20 0.86 14.93
N ILE A 24 38.49 1.25 15.99
CA ILE A 24 39.08 1.39 17.34
C ILE A 24 39.61 0.05 17.85
N LYS A 25 38.90 -1.07 17.57
CA LYS A 25 39.33 -2.42 17.95
C LYS A 25 40.58 -2.86 17.20
N ASP A 26 40.67 -2.52 15.93
CA ASP A 26 41.73 -2.98 15.02
C ASP A 26 42.99 -2.11 15.07
N SER A 27 42.88 -0.85 15.53
CA SER A 27 43.98 0.15 15.49
C SER A 27 45.10 -0.06 16.52
N ASP A 28 45.13 -1.18 17.27
CA ASP A 28 46.14 -1.50 18.29
C ASP A 28 46.50 -0.30 19.21
N ILE A 29 45.52 0.58 19.47
CA ILE A 29 45.59 1.55 20.58
C ILE A 29 45.88 0.69 21.80
N SER A 30 46.86 1.07 22.64
CA SER A 30 47.22 0.31 23.84
C SER A 30 46.07 0.33 24.87
N LEU A 31 44.99 -0.37 24.53
CA LEU A 31 43.90 -0.78 25.39
C LEU A 31 44.49 -1.91 26.24
N GLU A 32 45.44 -1.53 27.12
CA GLU A 32 46.22 -2.44 27.96
C GLU A 32 45.32 -3.23 28.93
N LYS A 33 44.07 -2.80 29.13
CA LYS A 33 43.05 -3.55 29.86
C LYS A 33 42.28 -4.49 28.92
N ALA A 34 42.45 -5.79 29.13
CA ALA A 34 41.62 -6.84 28.53
C ALA A 34 40.10 -6.57 28.70
N GLU A 35 39.71 -5.94 29.81
CA GLU A 35 38.33 -5.50 30.07
C GLU A 35 37.81 -4.50 29.02
N LEU A 36 38.64 -3.57 28.55
CA LEU A 36 38.24 -2.61 27.51
C LEU A 36 38.09 -3.29 26.14
N LYS A 37 38.96 -4.26 25.82
CA LYS A 37 38.83 -5.06 24.59
C LYS A 37 37.54 -5.89 24.58
N LEU A 38 37.16 -6.45 25.73
CA LEU A 38 35.88 -7.16 25.91
C LEU A 38 34.69 -6.20 25.74
N LYS A 39 34.69 -5.05 26.42
CA LYS A 39 33.60 -4.06 26.31
C LYS A 39 33.43 -3.52 24.90
N LEU A 40 34.51 -3.36 24.15
CA LEU A 40 34.46 -2.94 22.76
C LEU A 40 33.89 -4.04 21.85
N ALA A 41 34.22 -5.31 22.11
CA ALA A 41 33.62 -6.44 21.40
C ALA A 41 32.11 -6.55 21.69
N ASP A 42 31.71 -6.35 22.94
CA ASP A 42 30.28 -6.29 23.33
C ASP A 42 29.56 -5.15 22.61
N LEU A 43 30.18 -3.97 22.54
CA LEU A 43 29.63 -2.82 21.83
C LEU A 43 29.45 -3.10 20.33
N ILE A 44 30.45 -3.68 19.67
CA ILE A 44 30.37 -4.05 18.26
C ILE A 44 29.23 -5.06 18.02
N SER A 45 29.07 -6.02 18.93
CA SER A 45 28.00 -7.02 18.85
C SER A 45 26.62 -6.36 19.00
N ALA A 46 26.44 -5.51 20.03
CA ALA A 46 25.20 -4.78 20.24
C ALA A 46 24.83 -3.86 19.07
N LEU A 47 25.82 -3.20 18.45
CA LEU A 47 25.59 -2.39 17.25
C LEU A 47 25.21 -3.23 16.03
N ALA A 48 25.80 -4.41 15.88
CA ALA A 48 25.46 -5.33 14.81
C ALA A 48 24.02 -5.83 14.96
N ASP A 49 23.62 -6.20 16.18
CA ASP A 49 22.26 -6.66 16.48
C ASP A 49 21.24 -5.55 16.23
N ALA A 50 21.49 -4.33 16.75
CA ALA A 50 20.62 -3.17 16.50
C ALA A 50 20.49 -2.85 15.00
N ARG A 51 21.56 -3.03 14.21
CA ARG A 51 21.52 -2.85 12.76
C ARG A 51 20.64 -3.89 12.07
N ILE A 52 20.70 -5.15 12.52
CA ILE A 52 19.86 -6.23 11.98
C ILE A 52 18.39 -5.94 12.28
N GLU A 53 18.07 -5.62 13.53
CA GLU A 53 16.70 -5.26 13.93
C GLU A 53 16.15 -4.09 13.11
N MET A 54 16.95 -3.04 12.91
CA MET A 54 16.53 -1.90 12.10
C MET A 54 16.36 -2.24 10.61
N ALA A 55 17.20 -3.11 10.04
CA ALA A 55 17.00 -3.58 8.68
C ALA A 55 15.68 -4.35 8.54
N THR A 56 15.35 -5.21 9.50
CA THR A 56 14.05 -5.91 9.53
C THR A 56 12.87 -4.94 9.63
N LEU A 57 12.98 -3.89 10.44
CA LEU A 57 11.96 -2.83 10.51
C LEU A 57 11.80 -2.07 9.19
N GLN A 58 12.92 -1.76 8.53
CA GLN A 58 12.92 -1.10 7.21
C GLN A 58 12.18 -1.94 6.16
N GLU A 59 12.47 -3.24 6.08
CA GLU A 59 11.79 -4.17 5.18
C GLU A 59 10.28 -4.26 5.47
N GLY A 60 9.92 -4.39 6.75
CA GLY A 60 8.53 -4.41 7.20
C GLY A 60 7.77 -3.15 6.80
N MET A 61 8.38 -1.97 6.97
CA MET A 61 7.76 -0.71 6.58
C MET A 61 7.59 -0.57 5.07
N ALA A 62 8.61 -0.95 4.28
CA ALA A 62 8.51 -0.93 2.82
C ALA A 62 7.36 -1.83 2.32
N ALA A 63 7.20 -3.02 2.91
CA ALA A 63 6.11 -3.92 2.58
C ALA A 63 4.73 -3.33 2.93
N ARG A 64 4.59 -2.68 4.08
CA ARG A 64 3.34 -2.02 4.49
C ARG A 64 3.00 -0.83 3.61
N GLU A 65 3.96 0.00 3.24
CA GLU A 65 3.74 1.09 2.30
C GLU A 65 3.30 0.57 0.93
N GLN A 66 3.88 -0.53 0.45
CA GLN A 66 3.42 -1.15 -0.80
C GLN A 66 1.98 -1.65 -0.69
N GLN A 67 1.63 -2.31 0.41
CA GLN A 67 0.25 -2.75 0.66
C GLN A 67 -0.72 -1.56 0.69
N ILE A 68 -0.35 -0.44 1.33
CA ILE A 68 -1.15 0.78 1.34
C ILE A 68 -1.36 1.28 -0.09
N ARG A 69 -0.30 1.39 -0.89
CA ARG A 69 -0.41 1.82 -2.29
C ARG A 69 -1.32 0.90 -3.11
N ASP A 70 -1.21 -0.41 -2.92
CA ASP A 70 -2.05 -1.39 -3.62
C ASP A 70 -3.53 -1.28 -3.21
N LEU A 71 -3.79 -1.06 -1.91
CA LEU A 71 -5.14 -0.85 -1.39
C LEU A 71 -5.73 0.47 -1.87
N GLU A 72 -4.94 1.55 -1.88
CA GLU A 72 -5.34 2.84 -2.42
C GLU A 72 -5.65 2.75 -3.91
N ALA A 73 -4.85 2.01 -4.69
CA ALA A 73 -5.13 1.78 -6.11
C ALA A 73 -6.44 1.02 -6.31
N LYS A 74 -6.70 -0.01 -5.49
CA LYS A 74 -7.98 -0.75 -5.50
C LYS A 74 -9.15 0.16 -5.11
N LEU A 75 -8.98 1.03 -4.11
CA LEU A 75 -10.00 1.99 -3.68
C LEU A 75 -10.28 3.03 -4.76
N LYS A 76 -9.25 3.56 -5.42
CA LYS A 76 -9.40 4.49 -6.56
C LYS A 76 -10.13 3.83 -7.74
N GLY A 77 -9.84 2.56 -8.02
CA GLY A 77 -10.58 1.77 -9.01
C GLY A 77 -12.01 1.46 -8.57
N ALA A 78 -12.26 1.37 -7.27
CA ALA A 78 -13.57 1.17 -6.68
C ALA A 78 -14.37 2.49 -6.59
N GLN A 79 -14.55 3.20 -7.70
CA GLN A 79 -15.46 4.34 -7.72
C GLN A 79 -16.85 3.92 -7.23
N ALA A 80 -17.44 4.71 -6.34
CA ALA A 80 -18.72 4.40 -5.70
C ALA A 80 -19.83 4.39 -6.75
N LEU A 81 -20.62 3.30 -6.75
CA LEU A 81 -21.81 3.22 -7.58
C LEU A 81 -23.02 3.75 -6.79
N SER A 82 -23.72 4.71 -7.37
CA SER A 82 -25.00 5.22 -6.90
C SER A 82 -26.14 4.48 -7.59
N PHE A 83 -27.08 3.95 -6.82
CA PHE A 83 -28.26 3.28 -7.36
C PHE A 83 -29.39 4.29 -7.59
N ASP A 84 -29.93 4.35 -8.81
CA ASP A 84 -31.02 5.28 -9.16
C ASP A 84 -32.44 4.71 -8.93
N GLY A 85 -32.54 3.49 -8.40
CA GLY A 85 -33.79 2.74 -8.25
C GLY A 85 -34.00 1.65 -9.31
N ALA A 86 -33.21 1.63 -10.39
CA ALA A 86 -33.26 0.60 -11.41
C ALA A 86 -31.86 0.09 -11.83
N VAL A 87 -30.88 0.98 -11.90
CA VAL A 87 -29.52 0.70 -12.38
C VAL A 87 -28.48 1.44 -11.54
N TYR A 88 -27.24 0.99 -11.62
CA TYR A 88 -26.12 1.67 -10.97
C TYR A 88 -25.47 2.70 -11.88
N TRP A 89 -25.01 3.81 -11.31
CA TRP A 89 -24.25 4.85 -11.97
C TRP A 89 -22.98 5.12 -11.19
N GLN A 90 -21.90 5.38 -11.90
CA GLN A 90 -20.61 5.79 -11.35
C GLN A 90 -20.51 7.32 -11.45
N ALA A 91 -19.92 7.97 -10.47
CA ALA A 91 -19.58 9.39 -10.62
C ALA A 91 -18.45 9.51 -11.65
N ASP A 92 -18.56 10.43 -12.60
CA ASP A 92 -17.43 10.77 -13.47
C ASP A 92 -16.56 11.87 -12.82
N ASP A 93 -15.33 12.04 -13.31
CA ASP A 93 -14.36 13.01 -12.77
C ASP A 93 -14.78 14.48 -13.01
N ALA A 94 -15.78 14.73 -13.86
CA ALA A 94 -16.33 16.05 -14.18
C ALA A 94 -17.64 16.37 -13.41
N GLY A 95 -18.05 15.50 -12.48
CA GLY A 95 -19.26 15.68 -11.67
C GLY A 95 -20.56 15.21 -12.34
N GLY A 96 -20.47 14.54 -13.48
CA GLY A 96 -21.57 13.83 -14.15
C GLY A 96 -21.69 12.37 -13.70
N ARG A 97 -22.45 11.59 -14.48
CA ARG A 97 -22.71 10.16 -14.23
C ARG A 97 -22.19 9.32 -15.39
N ASP A 98 -21.30 8.39 -15.12
CA ASP A 98 -20.88 7.35 -16.05
C ASP A 98 -21.65 6.05 -15.79
N GLY A 99 -22.18 5.42 -16.85
CA GLY A 99 -22.98 4.21 -16.76
C GLY A 99 -24.00 4.07 -17.88
N PRO A 100 -25.10 3.33 -17.67
CA PRO A 100 -25.47 2.62 -16.43
C PRO A 100 -24.89 1.20 -16.33
N PHE A 101 -24.86 0.66 -15.12
CA PHE A 101 -24.36 -0.66 -14.77
C PHE A 101 -25.49 -1.57 -14.23
N CYS A 102 -25.36 -2.86 -14.50
CA CYS A 102 -26.35 -3.88 -14.16
C CYS A 102 -26.45 -4.11 -12.65
N GLN A 103 -27.63 -3.86 -12.06
CA GLN A 103 -27.91 -4.10 -10.65
C GLN A 103 -27.61 -5.55 -10.25
N ARG A 104 -28.22 -6.53 -10.92
CA ARG A 104 -28.06 -7.95 -10.57
C ARG A 104 -26.60 -8.43 -10.59
N CYS A 105 -25.84 -8.06 -11.62
CA CYS A 105 -24.44 -8.49 -11.74
C CYS A 105 -23.57 -7.86 -10.65
N HIS A 106 -23.90 -6.64 -10.24
CA HIS A 106 -23.19 -5.96 -9.16
C HIS A 106 -23.55 -6.58 -7.80
N ASP A 107 -24.84 -6.76 -7.51
CA ASP A 107 -25.29 -7.21 -6.18
C ASP A 107 -24.95 -8.68 -5.92
N ALA A 108 -25.04 -9.54 -6.95
CA ALA A 108 -24.77 -10.97 -6.80
C ALA A 108 -23.28 -11.31 -6.93
N ASP A 109 -22.57 -10.68 -7.88
CA ASP A 109 -21.20 -11.08 -8.26
C ASP A 109 -20.16 -9.96 -8.05
N SER A 110 -20.54 -8.78 -7.53
CA SER A 110 -19.68 -7.59 -7.49
C SER A 110 -19.12 -7.18 -8.86
N LYS A 111 -19.82 -7.52 -9.96
CA LYS A 111 -19.40 -7.22 -11.33
C LYS A 111 -20.01 -5.94 -11.86
N ARG A 112 -19.17 -5.06 -12.41
CA ARG A 112 -19.57 -3.80 -13.07
C ARG A 112 -19.86 -4.02 -14.55
N VAL A 113 -20.96 -4.70 -14.86
CA VAL A 113 -21.35 -4.94 -16.25
C VAL A 113 -22.11 -3.72 -16.81
N ARG A 114 -21.51 -3.01 -17.77
CA ARG A 114 -22.15 -1.87 -18.45
C ARG A 114 -23.38 -2.35 -19.23
N LEU A 115 -24.52 -1.71 -18.97
CA LEU A 115 -25.76 -1.96 -19.68
C LEU A 115 -25.72 -1.34 -21.07
N GLN A 116 -26.39 -1.99 -22.01
CA GLN A 116 -26.54 -1.52 -23.37
C GLN A 116 -27.93 -0.89 -23.54
N PRO A 117 -28.07 0.18 -24.34
CA PRO A 117 -29.38 0.78 -24.60
C PRO A 117 -30.29 -0.23 -25.31
N GLY A 118 -31.56 -0.26 -24.90
CA GLY A 118 -32.62 -1.01 -25.55
C GLY A 118 -33.26 -0.23 -26.72
N GLN A 119 -34.37 -0.75 -27.24
CA GLN A 119 -35.07 -0.12 -28.37
C GLN A 119 -35.78 1.19 -27.99
N ASN A 120 -36.20 1.33 -26.73
CA ASN A 120 -36.88 2.51 -26.23
C ASN A 120 -35.93 3.35 -25.36
N SER A 121 -36.10 4.67 -25.39
CA SER A 121 -35.38 5.56 -24.46
C SER A 121 -35.63 5.15 -23.01
N GLY A 122 -34.59 5.15 -22.19
CA GLY A 122 -34.65 4.73 -20.77
C GLY A 122 -34.69 3.21 -20.54
N THR A 123 -34.67 2.39 -21.60
CA THR A 123 -34.54 0.94 -21.47
C THR A 123 -33.09 0.49 -21.61
N TRP A 124 -32.70 -0.45 -20.75
CA TRP A 124 -31.33 -0.92 -20.64
C TRP A 124 -31.29 -2.45 -20.58
N TYR A 125 -30.26 -3.06 -21.17
CA TYR A 125 -30.12 -4.50 -21.24
C TYR A 125 -28.71 -4.98 -20.88
N CYS A 126 -28.63 -6.00 -20.03
CA CYS A 126 -27.37 -6.62 -19.65
C CYS A 126 -27.01 -7.79 -20.58
N ARG A 127 -25.88 -7.72 -21.28
CA ARG A 127 -25.38 -8.83 -22.11
C ARG A 127 -24.89 -10.04 -21.29
N GLN A 128 -24.55 -9.85 -20.01
CA GLN A 128 -24.03 -10.93 -19.14
C GLN A 128 -25.16 -11.78 -18.56
N CYS A 129 -26.11 -11.17 -17.86
CA CYS A 129 -27.18 -11.90 -17.16
C CYS A 129 -28.54 -11.85 -17.86
N LYS A 130 -28.61 -11.17 -19.02
CA LYS A 130 -29.82 -11.03 -19.85
C LYS A 130 -30.99 -10.27 -19.19
N ALA A 131 -30.75 -9.59 -18.08
CA ALA A 131 -31.75 -8.76 -17.41
C ALA A 131 -32.02 -7.46 -18.19
N GLY A 132 -33.29 -7.05 -18.23
CA GLY A 132 -33.75 -5.77 -18.76
C GLY A 132 -34.16 -4.83 -17.63
N TYR A 133 -33.87 -3.54 -17.79
CA TYR A 133 -34.18 -2.49 -16.81
C TYR A 133 -34.85 -1.31 -17.52
N HIS A 134 -35.69 -0.59 -16.77
CA HIS A 134 -36.27 0.66 -17.22
C HIS A 134 -35.91 1.75 -16.21
N SER A 135 -34.87 2.54 -16.52
CA SER A 135 -34.51 3.71 -15.70
C SER A 135 -35.32 4.91 -16.20
N ARG A 136 -36.04 5.56 -15.29
CA ARG A 136 -36.69 6.83 -15.60
C ARG A 136 -35.59 7.89 -15.58
N SER A 137 -35.22 8.41 -16.75
CA SER A 137 -34.41 9.63 -16.84
C SER A 137 -35.17 10.72 -16.08
N ARG A 138 -34.63 11.13 -14.93
CA ARG A 138 -35.06 12.35 -14.26
C ARG A 138 -34.13 13.47 -14.70
#